data_AF-A0A2E2Y8A8-F1
#
_entry.id   AF-A0A2E2Y8A8-F1
#
_cell.length_a   1.000
_cell.length_b   1.000
_cell.length_c   1.000
_cell.angle_alpha   90.00
_cell.angle_beta   90.00
_cell.angle_gamma   90.00
#
_symmetry.space_group_name_H-M   'P 1'
#
loop_
_entity.id
_entity.type
_entity.pdbx_description
1 polymer ?
#
loop_
_entity_poly.entity_id
_entity_poly.type
_entity_poly.pdbx_seq_one_letter_code
_entity_poly.pdbx_strand_id
1 'polypeptide(L)' 'MNDHQDSEHFSYEREWNEIETMLDKAERKQNQHFLEMQRKGIDKKTRIAHMRNYKALEGVIKSLRWVLGDKNVSHPLE' A
#
# COMPACT_ATOMS: atom_id res chain seq x y z
N MET A 1 -4.92 -14.46 -27.40
CA MET A 1 -4.77 -13.75 -26.12
C MET A 1 -5.58 -12.47 -26.26
N ASN A 2 -6.60 -12.29 -25.42
CA ASN A 2 -7.65 -11.29 -25.61
C ASN A 2 -7.40 -10.09 -24.67
N ASP A 3 -6.40 -9.27 -25.00
CA ASP A 3 -5.99 -8.10 -24.17
C ASP A 3 -7.04 -6.97 -24.16
N HIS A 4 -8.16 -7.15 -24.87
CA HIS A 4 -9.24 -6.15 -24.95
C HIS A 4 -10.25 -6.23 -23.80
N GLN A 5 -10.30 -7.33 -23.04
CA GLN A 5 -11.28 -7.46 -21.93
C GLN A 5 -10.90 -6.66 -20.67
N ASP A 6 -9.62 -6.39 -20.42
CA ASP A 6 -9.20 -5.64 -19.24
C ASP A 6 -9.51 -4.14 -19.35
N SER A 7 -9.67 -3.63 -20.57
CA SER A 7 -9.96 -2.21 -20.81
C SER A 7 -11.32 -1.76 -20.28
N GLU A 8 -12.30 -2.68 -20.15
CA GLU A 8 -13.62 -2.38 -19.58
C GLU A 8 -13.64 -2.41 -18.04
N HIS A 9 -12.60 -2.95 -17.40
CA HIS A 9 -12.54 -3.08 -15.93
C HIS A 9 -11.91 -1.87 -15.23
N PHE A 10 -11.14 -1.05 -15.92
CA PHE A 10 -10.47 0.12 -15.34
C PHE A 10 -11.17 1.41 -15.77
N SER A 11 -11.51 2.26 -14.80
CA SER A 11 -12.09 3.57 -15.10
C SER A 11 -11.09 4.51 -15.77
N TYR A 12 -9.78 4.30 -15.57
CA TYR A 12 -8.68 5.22 -15.89
C TYR A 12 -8.80 6.65 -15.29
N GLU A 13 -9.96 6.99 -14.76
CA GLU A 13 -10.29 8.20 -14.05
C GLU A 13 -10.10 7.95 -12.55
N ARG A 14 -9.06 8.58 -11.99
CA ARG A 14 -8.84 8.74 -10.56
C ARG A 14 -8.39 10.17 -10.30
N GLU A 15 -9.05 10.82 -9.37
CA GLU A 15 -8.70 12.17 -8.96
C GLU A 15 -7.51 12.13 -7.98
N TRP A 16 -6.73 13.22 -7.95
CA TRP A 16 -5.57 13.33 -7.06
C TRP A 16 -5.95 13.16 -5.59
N ASN A 17 -7.07 13.73 -5.17
CA ASN A 17 -7.57 13.60 -3.80
C ASN A 17 -7.91 12.15 -3.42
N GLU A 18 -8.36 11.32 -4.36
CA GLU A 18 -8.63 9.89 -4.13
C GLU A 18 -7.31 9.15 -3.85
N ILE A 19 -6.27 9.44 -4.62
CA ILE A 19 -4.94 8.84 -4.50
C ILE A 19 -4.29 9.26 -3.17
N GLU A 20 -4.34 10.55 -2.82
CA GLU A 20 -3.88 11.07 -1.53
C GLU A 20 -4.63 10.44 -0.36
N THR A 21 -5.96 10.33 -0.47
CA THR A 21 -6.78 9.67 0.54
C THR A 21 -6.40 8.20 0.70
N MET A 22 -6.08 7.50 -0.40
CA MET A 22 -5.64 6.12 -0.34
C MET A 22 -4.26 5.99 0.30
N LEU A 23 -3.35 6.94 0.03
CA LEU A 23 -2.04 6.99 0.65
C LEU A 23 -2.14 7.14 2.18
N ASP A 24 -2.93 8.11 2.68
CA ASP A 24 -3.16 8.29 4.12
C ASP A 24 -3.74 7.01 4.76
N LYS A 25 -4.72 6.37 4.11
CA LYS A 25 -5.30 5.11 4.59
C LYS A 25 -4.26 3.99 4.65
N ALA A 26 -3.40 3.87 3.64
CA ALA A 26 -2.36 2.85 3.59
C ALA A 26 -1.32 3.05 4.70
N GLU A 27 -0.87 4.29 4.92
CA GLU A 27 0.08 4.65 5.99
C GLU A 27 -0.52 4.38 7.38
N ARG A 28 -1.78 4.75 7.61
CA ARG A 28 -2.48 4.43 8.87
C ARG A 28 -2.60 2.92 9.09
N LYS A 29 -2.97 2.16 8.06
CA LYS A 29 -3.08 0.70 8.14
C LYS A 29 -1.73 0.05 8.44
N GLN A 30 -0.66 0.58 7.84
CA GLN A 30 0.70 0.11 8.08
C GLN A 30 1.10 0.37 9.53
N ASN A 31 0.87 1.58 10.02
CA ASN A 31 1.15 1.94 11.41
C ASN A 31 0.35 1.08 12.40
N GLN A 32 -0.92 0.75 12.11
CA GLN A 32 -1.69 -0.21 12.91
C GLN A 32 -0.99 -1.56 13.01
N HIS A 33 -0.51 -2.12 11.90
CA HIS A 33 0.25 -3.38 11.92
C HIS A 33 1.57 -3.27 12.68
N PHE A 34 2.25 -2.12 12.58
CA PHE A 34 3.45 -1.86 13.37
C PHE A 34 3.18 -1.87 14.88
N LEU A 35 2.12 -1.21 15.33
CA LEU A 35 1.73 -1.17 16.73
C LEU A 35 1.32 -2.56 17.25
N GLU A 36 0.54 -3.33 16.48
CA GLU A 36 0.15 -4.69 16.88
C GLU A 36 1.36 -5.62 17.02
N MET A 37 2.39 -5.49 16.17
CA MET A 37 3.63 -6.26 16.31
C MET A 37 4.37 -6.01 17.62
N GLN A 38 4.20 -4.82 18.22
CA GLN A 38 4.83 -4.43 19.49
C GLN A 38 3.99 -4.82 20.72
N ARG A 39 2.78 -5.32 20.52
CA ARG A 39 1.89 -5.69 21.62
C ARG A 39 2.52 -6.80 22.47
N LYS A 40 2.59 -6.57 23.79
CA LYS A 40 3.09 -7.57 24.73
C LYS A 40 2.21 -8.83 24.68
N GLY A 41 2.84 -10.00 24.71
CA GLY A 41 2.15 -11.29 24.71
C GLY A 41 1.57 -11.71 23.36
N ILE A 42 1.89 -11.01 22.26
CA ILE A 42 1.47 -11.45 20.92
C ILE A 42 2.15 -12.79 20.55
N ASP A 43 1.36 -13.72 20.02
CA ASP A 43 1.89 -14.98 19.53
C ASP A 43 2.71 -14.78 18.24
N LYS A 44 3.66 -15.68 18.00
CA LYS A 44 4.58 -15.60 16.86
C LYS A 44 3.84 -15.58 15.51
N LYS A 45 2.76 -16.36 15.38
CA LYS A 45 2.02 -16.50 14.10
C LYS A 45 1.28 -15.21 13.77
N THR A 46 0.60 -14.62 14.74
CA THR A 46 -0.07 -13.32 14.59
C THR A 46 0.93 -12.20 14.30
N ARG A 47 2.09 -12.19 14.99
CA ARG A 47 3.15 -11.22 14.70
C ARG A 47 3.67 -11.33 13.26
N ILE A 48 3.88 -12.55 12.74
CA ILE A 48 4.28 -12.77 11.35
C ILE A 48 3.21 -12.28 10.37
N ALA A 49 1.92 -12.50 10.66
CA ALA A 49 0.84 -12.00 9.82
C ALA A 49 0.84 -10.46 9.72
N HIS A 50 1.03 -9.77 10.85
CA HIS A 50 1.17 -8.31 10.85
C HIS A 50 2.42 -7.84 10.11
N MET A 51 3.56 -8.53 10.27
CA MET A 51 4.80 -8.22 9.56
C MET A 51 4.64 -8.32 8.04
N ARG A 52 3.98 -9.37 7.57
CA ARG A 52 3.71 -9.55 6.14
C ARG A 52 2.83 -8.42 5.59
N ASN A 53 1.76 -8.07 6.30
CA ASN A 53 0.86 -7.01 5.87
C ASN A 53 1.54 -5.63 5.93
N TYR A 54 2.35 -5.38 6.95
CA TYR A 54 3.18 -4.18 7.05
C TYR A 54 4.10 -4.03 5.82
N LYS A 55 4.81 -5.10 5.47
CA LYS A 55 5.72 -5.14 4.30
C LYS A 55 4.96 -4.96 2.98
N ALA A 56 3.79 -5.58 2.83
CA ALA A 56 2.97 -5.40 1.64
C ALA A 56 2.52 -3.94 1.48
N LEU A 57 2.15 -3.28 2.59
CA LEU A 57 1.77 -1.87 2.58
C LEU A 57 2.94 -0.93 2.27
N GLU A 58 4.19 -1.29 2.59
CA GLU A 58 5.36 -0.49 2.14
C GLU A 58 5.40 -0.37 0.62
N GLY A 59 5.16 -1.47 -0.11
CA GLY A 59 5.09 -1.45 -1.57
C GLY A 59 3.93 -0.60 -2.08
N VAL A 60 2.74 -0.72 -1.47
CA VAL A 60 1.57 0.09 -1.85
C VAL A 60 1.83 1.59 -1.65
N ILE A 61 2.34 1.96 -0.48
CA ILE A 61 2.67 3.36 -0.14
C ILE A 61 3.70 3.91 -1.11
N LYS A 62 4.76 3.15 -1.40
CA LYS A 62 5.80 3.56 -2.34
C LYS A 62 5.27 3.79 -3.75
N SER A 63 4.41 2.89 -4.24
CA SER A 63 3.73 3.06 -5.54
C SER A 63 2.82 4.28 -5.57
N LEU A 64 2.02 4.52 -4.53
CA LEU A 64 1.14 5.70 -4.45
C LEU A 64 1.96 7.00 -4.42
N ARG A 65 3.05 7.04 -3.64
CA ARG A 65 3.97 8.19 -3.60
C ARG A 65 4.61 8.45 -4.96
N TRP A 66 5.02 7.41 -5.66
CA TRP A 66 5.53 7.53 -7.03
C TRP A 66 4.47 8.09 -8.00
N VAL A 67 3.23 7.59 -7.93
CA VAL A 67 2.09 8.10 -8.74
C VAL A 67 1.85 9.59 -8.48
N LEU A 68 1.99 10.05 -7.23
CA LEU A 68 1.85 11.45 -6.82
C LEU A 68 3.07 12.33 -7.16
N GLY A 69 4.15 11.75 -7.71
CA GLY A 69 5.36 12.50 -8.08
C GLY A 69 6.27 12.86 -6.90
N ASP A 70 6.32 12.03 -5.85
CA ASP A 70 7.27 12.22 -4.75
C ASP A 70 8.72 12.20 -5.27
N LYS A 71 9.42 13.33 -5.09
CA LYS A 71 10.81 13.54 -5.56
C LYS A 71 11.82 12.60 -4.91
N ASN A 72 11.45 11.94 -3.81
CA ASN A 72 12.31 10.99 -3.11
C ASN A 72 12.09 9.55 -3.60
N VAL A 73 11.10 9.29 -4.46
CA VAL A 73 10.80 7.96 -5.00
C VAL A 73 11.07 7.96 -6.50
N SER A 74 12.27 7.54 -6.88
CA SER A 74 12.67 7.45 -8.30
C SER A 74 11.87 6.37 -9.05
N HIS A 75 11.79 5.16 -8.48
CA HIS A 75 11.07 4.05 -9.07
C HIS A 75 10.38 3.22 -7.98
N PRO A 76 9.10 2.84 -8.13
CA PRO A 76 8.34 2.23 -7.03
C PRO A 76 8.78 0.79 -6.71
N LEU A 77 9.50 0.15 -7.62
CA LEU A 77 9.97 -1.24 -7.47
C LEU A 77 11.44 -1.38 -7.06
N GLU A 78 12.19 -0.27 -6.97
CA GLU A 78 13.61 -0.24 -6.58
C GLU A 78 13.79 0.32 -5.17
#